data_AF-A0A4D7C7D2-F1
#
_entry.id   AF-A0A4D7C7D2-F1
#
_cell.length_a   1.000
_cell.length_b   1.000
_cell.length_c   1.000
_cell.angle_alpha   90.00
_cell.angle_beta   90.00
_cell.angle_gamma   90.00
#
_symmetry.space_group_name_H-M   'P 1'
#
loop_
_entity.id
_entity.type
_entity.pdbx_description
1 polymer ?
#
loop_
_entity_poly.entity_id
_entity_poly.type
_entity_poly.pdbx_seq_one_letter_code
_entity_poly.pdbx_strand_id
1 'polypeptide(L)'
;MTPFTMASADQFRAPPPPALDSADYAAAVNEVQELGSATSATRTADQTAIAYFWIDNAGTATPPGHWLIIAGEVAQLQGLDTLDASRLLALTSLAVADAGIAAWDTKYEYEFWRPIDAIRNADQDGNDGTTLDALWTPLIATPNHPSYVSGHSTFSGAGAEILDQFFDLDFNFCSPDELDSDIVRCWNSFDAAAAEAGRSRIYGGIHYSFDDVSGQAIGNAVARNVFGNYLTQVPEPGTLALGLFGVVALGGIARRRK
;
A
#
# COMPACT_ATOMS: atom_id res chain seq x y z
N MET A 1 -0.41 -18.67 3.35
CA MET A 1 -1.33 -18.53 2.21
C MET A 1 -0.53 -18.72 0.94
N THR A 2 -1.08 -19.31 -0.12
CA THR A 2 -0.39 -19.39 -1.41
C THR A 2 -0.48 -18.01 -2.10
N PRO A 3 0.63 -17.38 -2.48
CA PRO A 3 0.60 -16.11 -3.22
C PRO A 3 0.01 -16.25 -4.62
N PHE A 4 -0.46 -15.14 -5.19
CA PHE A 4 -1.00 -15.07 -6.54
C PHE A 4 0.08 -14.87 -7.61
N THR A 5 1.04 -13.99 -7.32
CA THR A 5 2.10 -13.54 -8.24
C THR A 5 3.51 -13.63 -7.64
N MET A 6 3.63 -13.72 -6.32
CA MET A 6 4.91 -14.01 -5.66
C MET A 6 5.24 -15.52 -5.71
N ALA A 7 6.53 -15.84 -5.70
CA ALA A 7 7.05 -17.20 -5.61
C ALA A 7 6.85 -17.83 -4.22
N SER A 8 6.89 -17.01 -3.16
CA SER A 8 6.70 -17.40 -1.77
C SER A 8 6.21 -16.21 -0.94
N ALA A 9 5.65 -16.47 0.24
CA ALA A 9 5.14 -15.41 1.12
C ALA A 9 6.24 -14.46 1.60
N ASP A 10 7.48 -14.94 1.65
CA ASP A 10 8.66 -14.22 2.14
C ASP A 10 9.51 -13.58 1.04
N GLN A 11 9.09 -13.67 -0.23
CA GLN A 11 9.84 -13.13 -1.36
C GLN A 11 10.20 -11.64 -1.18
N PHE A 12 9.30 -10.86 -0.59
CA PHE A 12 9.48 -9.43 -0.32
C PHE A 12 9.45 -9.12 1.18
N ARG A 13 9.78 -10.08 2.04
CA ARG A 13 9.88 -9.84 3.49
C ARG A 13 10.84 -8.68 3.77
N ALA A 14 10.44 -7.75 4.63
CA ALA A 14 11.30 -6.65 5.03
C ALA A 14 12.54 -7.16 5.81
N PRO A 15 13.65 -6.41 5.82
CA PRO A 15 14.71 -6.64 6.79
C PRO A 15 14.18 -6.50 8.24
N PRO A 16 14.92 -6.96 9.26
CA PRO A 16 14.52 -6.78 10.65
C PRO A 16 14.26 -5.30 11.01
N PRO A 17 13.28 -5.03 11.89
CA PRO A 17 13.05 -3.67 12.39
C PRO A 17 14.25 -3.17 13.22
N PRO A 18 14.33 -1.86 13.51
CA PRO A 18 15.35 -1.31 14.41
C PRO A 18 15.39 -2.06 15.75
N ALA A 19 16.60 -2.30 16.26
CA ALA A 19 16.78 -2.91 17.58
C ALA A 19 16.17 -2.01 18.66
N LEU A 20 15.61 -2.62 19.71
CA LEU A 20 14.93 -1.88 20.78
C LEU A 20 15.86 -0.92 21.52
N ASP A 21 17.15 -1.21 21.62
CA ASP A 21 18.17 -0.35 22.24
C ASP A 21 18.75 0.72 21.29
N SER A 22 18.22 0.84 20.07
CA SER A 22 18.71 1.78 19.06
C SER A 22 18.12 3.18 19.17
N ALA A 23 18.86 4.18 18.68
CA ALA A 23 18.38 5.55 18.58
C ALA A 23 17.19 5.70 17.60
N ASP A 24 17.18 4.89 16.52
CA ASP A 24 16.10 4.91 15.53
C ASP A 24 14.78 4.40 16.12
N TYR A 25 14.84 3.37 16.96
CA TYR A 25 13.68 2.91 17.73
C TYR A 25 13.17 3.98 18.68
N ALA A 26 14.06 4.57 19.50
CA ALA A 26 13.68 5.61 20.45
C ALA A 26 13.03 6.82 19.77
N ALA A 27 13.59 7.27 18.64
CA ALA A 27 13.03 8.36 17.85
C ALA A 27 11.59 8.06 17.38
N ALA A 28 11.35 6.84 16.88
CA ALA A 28 10.04 6.45 16.40
C ALA A 28 9.01 6.23 17.54
N VAL A 29 9.44 5.72 18.70
CA VAL A 29 8.57 5.62 19.90
C VAL A 29 8.16 7.02 20.35
N ASN A 30 9.12 7.94 20.48
CA ASN A 30 8.86 9.31 20.94
C ASN A 30 7.94 10.07 19.99
N GLU A 31 8.11 9.91 18.68
CA GLU A 31 7.22 10.47 17.67
C GLU A 31 5.77 9.98 17.83
N VAL A 32 5.58 8.66 17.99
CA VAL A 32 4.23 8.09 18.16
C VAL A 32 3.66 8.43 19.52
N GLN A 33 4.47 8.50 20.57
CA GLN A 33 4.03 8.92 21.90
C GLN A 33 3.48 10.34 21.88
N GLU A 34 4.17 11.25 21.18
CA GLU A 34 3.76 12.63 20.99
C GLU A 34 2.53 12.73 20.08
N LEU A 35 2.64 12.27 18.84
CA LEU A 35 1.63 12.51 17.80
C LEU A 35 0.48 11.52 17.81
N GLY A 36 0.64 10.34 18.40
CA GLY A 36 -0.33 9.25 18.37
C GLY A 36 -1.27 9.21 19.57
N SER A 37 -0.99 9.98 20.62
CA SER A 37 -1.80 10.01 21.85
C SER A 37 -3.24 10.46 21.59
N ALA A 38 -4.22 9.82 22.24
CA ALA A 38 -5.62 10.23 22.22
C ALA A 38 -5.83 11.67 22.73
N THR A 39 -4.91 12.16 23.57
CA THR A 39 -4.92 13.51 24.15
C THR A 39 -3.71 14.34 23.73
N SER A 40 -3.11 14.01 22.59
CA SER A 40 -1.97 14.75 22.03
C SER A 40 -2.22 16.26 22.00
N ALA A 41 -1.25 17.03 22.53
CA ALA A 41 -1.28 18.49 22.53
C ALA A 41 -0.61 19.12 21.30
N THR A 42 0.12 18.33 20.49
CA THR A 42 0.91 18.84 19.35
C THR A 42 0.41 18.35 17.99
N ARG A 43 -0.21 17.16 17.92
CA ARG A 43 -0.94 16.69 16.73
C ARG A 43 -1.98 17.73 16.28
N THR A 44 -1.93 18.11 15.01
CA THR A 44 -2.85 19.11 14.44
C THR A 44 -4.25 18.52 14.21
N ALA A 45 -5.23 19.40 14.00
CA ALA A 45 -6.58 18.99 13.63
C ALA A 45 -6.60 18.21 12.30
N ASP A 46 -5.81 18.63 11.30
CA ASP A 46 -5.71 17.92 10.02
C ASP A 46 -5.06 16.55 10.17
N GLN A 47 -4.01 16.42 11.00
CA GLN A 47 -3.41 15.09 11.29
C GLN A 47 -4.41 14.14 11.96
N THR A 48 -5.30 14.67 12.80
CA THR A 48 -6.40 13.90 13.40
C THR A 48 -7.41 13.48 12.33
N ALA A 49 -7.78 14.39 11.41
CA ALA A 49 -8.66 14.08 10.30
C ALA A 49 -8.06 13.02 9.36
N ILE A 50 -6.75 13.10 9.08
CA ILE A 50 -6.00 12.09 8.31
C ILE A 50 -6.09 10.71 8.98
N ALA A 51 -5.90 10.63 10.30
CA ALA A 51 -5.99 9.37 11.04
C ALA A 51 -7.37 8.71 10.93
N TYR A 52 -8.44 9.51 10.92
CA TYR A 52 -9.81 9.02 10.79
C TYR A 52 -10.19 8.69 9.35
N PHE A 53 -9.75 9.49 8.38
CA PHE A 53 -10.02 9.24 6.95
C PHE A 53 -9.47 7.88 6.50
N TRP A 54 -8.23 7.56 6.90
CA TRP A 54 -7.57 6.30 6.55
C TRP A 54 -7.82 5.19 7.59
N ILE A 55 -8.84 5.29 8.45
CA ILE A 55 -9.01 4.32 9.55
C ILE A 55 -9.41 2.93 9.05
N ASP A 56 -10.20 2.86 7.96
CA ASP A 56 -10.61 1.66 7.23
C ASP A 56 -11.06 0.48 8.13
N ASN A 57 -11.88 0.79 9.14
CA ASN A 57 -12.39 -0.17 10.11
C ASN A 57 -13.39 -1.18 9.49
N ALA A 58 -13.71 -2.23 10.24
CA ALA A 58 -14.78 -3.17 9.87
C ALA A 58 -16.09 -2.42 9.53
N GLY A 59 -16.68 -2.73 8.38
CA GLY A 59 -17.83 -2.01 7.83
C GLY A 59 -17.48 -1.11 6.64
N THR A 60 -16.19 -0.88 6.38
CA THR A 60 -15.66 -0.28 5.16
C THR A 60 -15.17 -1.35 4.18
N ALA A 61 -14.69 -0.94 3.00
CA ALA A 61 -13.99 -1.78 2.05
C ALA A 61 -12.63 -2.27 2.58
N THR A 62 -12.20 -1.79 3.75
CA THR A 62 -10.88 -2.02 4.37
C THR A 62 -9.74 -1.49 3.48
N PRO A 63 -8.49 -1.40 3.94
CA PRO A 63 -7.42 -0.77 3.16
C PRO A 63 -7.23 -1.31 1.73
N PRO A 64 -7.22 -2.63 1.46
CA PRO A 64 -7.10 -3.11 0.08
C PRO A 64 -8.29 -2.70 -0.79
N GLY A 65 -9.50 -2.64 -0.23
CA GLY A 65 -10.70 -2.23 -0.95
C GLY A 65 -10.76 -0.72 -1.21
N HIS A 66 -10.28 0.10 -0.27
CA HIS A 66 -10.14 1.55 -0.45
C HIS A 66 -9.29 1.86 -1.69
N TRP A 67 -8.17 1.16 -1.89
CA TRP A 67 -7.34 1.31 -3.10
C TRP A 67 -8.02 0.81 -4.38
N LEU A 68 -8.94 -0.15 -4.31
CA LEU A 68 -9.77 -0.55 -5.45
C LEU A 68 -10.84 0.49 -5.78
N ILE A 69 -11.40 1.17 -4.76
CA ILE A 69 -12.32 2.30 -4.96
C ILE A 69 -11.58 3.44 -5.67
N ILE A 70 -10.41 3.86 -5.16
CA ILE A 70 -9.57 4.88 -5.80
C ILE A 70 -9.24 4.49 -7.25
N ALA A 71 -8.82 3.24 -7.50
CA ALA A 71 -8.55 2.77 -8.87
C ALA A 71 -9.78 2.87 -9.78
N GLY A 72 -10.97 2.53 -9.28
CA GLY A 72 -12.23 2.66 -10.03
C GLY A 72 -12.64 4.10 -10.29
N GLU A 73 -12.46 5.00 -9.34
CA GLU A 73 -12.70 6.44 -9.48
C GLU A 73 -11.76 7.05 -10.53
N VAL A 74 -10.47 6.75 -10.44
CA VAL A 74 -9.46 7.23 -11.38
C VAL A 74 -9.71 6.69 -12.78
N ALA A 75 -10.08 5.41 -12.92
CA ALA A 75 -10.45 4.84 -14.22
C ALA A 75 -11.60 5.60 -14.89
N GLN A 76 -12.62 5.98 -14.11
CA GLN A 76 -13.75 6.77 -14.60
C GLN A 76 -13.31 8.20 -14.96
N LEU A 77 -12.50 8.84 -14.12
CA LEU A 77 -11.96 10.19 -14.37
C LEU A 77 -11.10 10.24 -15.65
N GLN A 78 -10.36 9.17 -15.94
CA GLN A 78 -9.53 9.05 -17.15
C GLN A 78 -10.30 8.55 -18.36
N GLY A 79 -11.58 8.18 -18.21
CA GLY A 79 -12.40 7.68 -19.31
C GLY A 79 -11.87 6.38 -19.92
N LEU A 80 -11.27 5.51 -19.10
CA LEU A 80 -10.79 4.20 -19.55
C LEU A 80 -11.95 3.39 -20.13
N ASP A 81 -11.66 2.64 -21.20
CA ASP A 81 -12.63 1.69 -21.73
C ASP A 81 -12.77 0.47 -20.80
N THR A 82 -13.74 -0.39 -21.08
CA THR A 82 -14.01 -1.58 -20.25
C THR A 82 -12.78 -2.49 -20.12
N LEU A 83 -11.98 -2.64 -21.18
CA LEU A 83 -10.84 -3.54 -21.17
C LEU A 83 -9.71 -2.97 -20.31
N ASP A 84 -9.40 -1.69 -20.46
CA ASP A 84 -8.37 -1.00 -19.69
C ASP A 84 -8.76 -0.86 -18.22
N ALA A 85 -10.02 -0.51 -17.92
CA ALA A 85 -10.54 -0.47 -16.55
C ALA A 85 -10.48 -1.86 -15.89
N SER A 86 -10.82 -2.92 -16.63
CA SER A 86 -10.72 -4.30 -16.13
C SER A 86 -9.27 -4.69 -15.85
N ARG A 87 -8.33 -4.27 -16.72
CA ARG A 87 -6.90 -4.53 -16.54
C ARG A 87 -6.36 -3.80 -15.30
N LEU A 88 -6.70 -2.52 -15.13
CA LEU A 88 -6.28 -1.74 -13.96
C LEU A 88 -6.76 -2.40 -12.67
N LEU A 89 -8.07 -2.68 -12.55
CA LEU A 89 -8.63 -3.29 -11.34
C LEU A 89 -8.04 -4.68 -11.06
N ALA A 90 -7.75 -5.47 -12.10
CA ALA A 90 -7.12 -6.78 -11.94
C ALA A 90 -5.67 -6.67 -11.44
N LEU A 91 -4.88 -5.75 -12.00
CA LEU A 91 -3.52 -5.47 -11.54
C LEU A 91 -3.51 -4.99 -10.09
N THR A 92 -4.36 -4.02 -9.74
CA THR A 92 -4.47 -3.49 -8.38
C THR A 92 -4.88 -4.60 -7.41
N SER A 93 -5.87 -5.44 -7.78
CA SER A 93 -6.33 -6.56 -6.95
C SER A 93 -5.21 -7.57 -6.67
N LEU A 94 -4.43 -7.94 -7.70
CA LEU A 94 -3.31 -8.86 -7.55
C LEU A 94 -2.23 -8.28 -6.63
N ALA A 95 -1.90 -7.00 -6.82
CA ALA A 95 -0.88 -6.32 -6.03
C ALA A 95 -1.29 -6.20 -4.56
N VAL A 96 -2.50 -5.71 -4.25
CA VAL A 96 -2.93 -5.56 -2.85
C VAL A 96 -3.12 -6.91 -2.16
N ALA A 97 -3.51 -7.96 -2.88
CA ALA A 97 -3.62 -9.31 -2.32
C ALA A 97 -2.25 -9.85 -1.88
N ASP A 98 -1.25 -9.79 -2.76
CA ASP A 98 0.11 -10.28 -2.46
C ASP A 98 0.84 -9.36 -1.47
N ALA A 99 0.57 -8.06 -1.49
CA ALA A 99 1.07 -7.11 -0.49
C ALA A 99 0.60 -7.48 0.91
N GLY A 100 -0.67 -7.90 1.06
CA GLY A 100 -1.19 -8.44 2.32
C GLY A 100 -0.45 -9.71 2.77
N ILE A 101 -0.14 -10.61 1.84
CA ILE A 101 0.60 -11.84 2.15
C ILE A 101 2.01 -11.51 2.66
N ALA A 102 2.76 -10.65 1.96
CA ALA A 102 4.10 -10.26 2.35
C ALA A 102 4.14 -9.45 3.66
N ALA A 103 3.17 -8.56 3.87
CA ALA A 103 3.04 -7.80 5.12
C ALA A 103 2.76 -8.73 6.31
N TRP A 104 1.86 -9.70 6.17
CA TRP A 104 1.56 -10.63 7.27
C TRP A 104 2.69 -11.63 7.51
N ASP A 105 3.38 -12.08 6.48
CA ASP A 105 4.61 -12.86 6.62
C ASP A 105 5.65 -12.10 7.47
N THR A 106 5.92 -10.83 7.13
CA THR A 106 6.84 -9.97 7.88
C THR A 106 6.39 -9.74 9.33
N LYS A 107 5.08 -9.53 9.56
CA LYS A 107 4.50 -9.35 10.90
C LYS A 107 4.75 -10.52 11.83
N TYR A 108 4.57 -11.73 11.34
CA TYR A 108 4.70 -12.93 12.16
C TYR A 108 6.10 -13.53 12.15
N GLU A 109 7.00 -13.07 11.26
CA GLU A 109 8.44 -13.32 11.42
C GLU A 109 9.00 -12.55 12.63
N TYR A 110 8.66 -11.26 12.77
CA TYR A 110 9.29 -10.40 13.76
C TYR A 110 8.48 -10.19 15.04
N GLU A 111 7.17 -10.43 15.01
CA GLU A 111 6.24 -10.28 16.16
C GLU A 111 6.42 -8.97 16.96
N PHE A 112 6.80 -7.89 16.27
CA PHE A 112 7.15 -6.62 16.91
C PHE A 112 5.94 -6.00 17.63
N TRP A 113 6.15 -5.54 18.86
CA TRP A 113 5.09 -4.99 19.72
C TRP A 113 4.51 -3.67 19.20
N ARG A 114 3.30 -3.32 19.64
CA ARG A 114 2.60 -2.10 19.24
C ARG A 114 3.06 -0.89 20.08
N PRO A 115 2.87 0.35 19.59
CA PRO A 115 3.23 1.55 20.35
C PRO A 115 2.61 1.62 21.74
N ILE A 116 1.36 1.18 21.91
CA ILE A 116 0.71 1.13 23.23
C ILE A 116 1.47 0.25 24.22
N ASP A 117 2.00 -0.90 23.76
CA ASP A 117 2.75 -1.81 24.61
C ASP A 117 4.16 -1.27 24.88
N ALA A 118 4.84 -0.77 23.85
CA ALA A 118 6.16 -0.17 23.95
C ALA A 118 6.18 1.04 24.92
N ILE A 119 5.25 1.99 24.76
CA ILE A 119 5.23 3.22 25.58
C ILE A 119 4.87 2.91 27.04
N ARG A 120 3.96 1.96 27.28
CA ARG A 120 3.54 1.58 28.64
C ARG A 120 4.55 0.69 29.36
N ASN A 121 5.48 0.08 28.62
CA ASN A 121 6.53 -0.80 29.13
C ASN A 121 7.92 -0.33 28.67
N ALA A 122 8.12 0.98 28.49
CA ALA A 122 9.40 1.52 28.01
C ALA A 122 10.55 1.26 28.99
N ASP A 123 10.26 0.88 30.24
CA ASP A 123 11.26 0.40 31.20
C ASP A 123 11.81 -1.01 30.89
N GLN A 124 11.24 -1.71 29.90
CA GLN A 124 11.59 -3.07 29.50
C GLN A 124 12.24 -3.17 28.12
N ASP A 125 12.38 -2.07 27.39
CA ASP A 125 12.98 -2.05 26.04
C ASP A 125 14.52 -1.97 26.04
N GLY A 126 15.12 -1.63 27.19
CA GLY A 126 16.57 -1.46 27.35
C GLY A 126 17.12 -0.16 26.76
N ASN A 127 16.27 0.87 26.56
CA ASN A 127 16.61 2.10 25.87
C ASN A 127 16.38 3.35 26.74
N ASP A 128 17.46 4.03 27.14
CA ASP A 128 17.36 5.28 27.93
C ASP A 128 16.72 6.45 27.14
N GLY A 129 16.51 6.29 25.83
CA GLY A 129 15.90 7.28 24.95
C GLY A 129 14.36 7.22 24.87
N THR A 130 13.71 6.23 25.49
CA THR A 130 12.25 6.12 25.55
C THR A 130 11.76 6.51 26.95
N THR A 131 10.51 6.97 27.05
CA THR A 131 9.91 7.41 28.32
C THR A 131 8.62 6.66 28.60
N LEU A 132 8.58 5.96 29.74
CA LEU A 132 7.40 5.25 30.18
C LEU A 132 6.24 6.21 30.45
N ASP A 133 5.09 5.91 29.84
CA ASP A 133 3.80 6.50 30.18
C ASP A 133 2.75 5.38 30.30
N ALA A 134 2.51 4.94 31.53
CA ALA A 134 1.60 3.85 31.84
C ALA A 134 0.13 4.14 31.50
N LEU A 135 -0.25 5.42 31.33
CA LEU A 135 -1.62 5.84 31.03
C LEU A 135 -1.83 6.17 29.55
N TRP A 136 -0.75 6.20 28.76
CA TRP A 136 -0.81 6.53 27.34
C TRP A 136 -1.82 5.67 26.59
N THR A 137 -2.66 6.26 25.75
CA THR A 137 -3.59 5.54 24.87
C THR A 137 -3.51 6.11 23.46
N PRO A 138 -3.59 5.26 22.42
CA PRO A 138 -3.61 5.71 21.03
C PRO A 138 -4.93 6.40 20.68
N LEU A 139 -4.89 7.28 19.66
CA LEU A 139 -6.08 7.94 19.12
C LEU A 139 -7.09 6.94 18.54
N ILE A 140 -6.62 5.92 17.82
CA ILE A 140 -7.47 4.87 17.25
C ILE A 140 -7.19 3.52 17.93
N ALA A 141 -8.20 2.65 17.93
CA ALA A 141 -8.08 1.33 18.53
C ALA A 141 -6.94 0.53 17.87
N THR A 142 -6.08 -0.05 18.69
CA THR A 142 -4.95 -0.86 18.21
C THR A 142 -5.44 -2.19 17.62
N PRO A 143 -5.11 -2.51 16.36
CA PRO A 143 -5.49 -3.80 15.77
C PRO A 143 -4.75 -4.98 16.43
N ASN A 144 -5.42 -6.13 16.49
CA ASN A 144 -4.95 -7.34 17.18
C ASN A 144 -3.96 -8.18 16.37
N HIS A 145 -2.87 -7.57 15.91
CA HIS A 145 -1.75 -8.25 15.24
C HIS A 145 -0.46 -7.43 15.41
N PRO A 146 0.73 -8.02 15.20
CA PRO A 146 2.02 -7.32 15.34
C PRO A 146 2.12 -6.02 14.52
N SER A 147 2.99 -5.12 14.95
CA SER A 147 3.16 -3.79 14.35
C SER A 147 3.94 -3.85 13.02
N TYR A 148 5.15 -4.40 13.03
CA TYR A 148 6.07 -4.31 11.90
C TYR A 148 5.78 -5.34 10.81
N VAL A 149 5.48 -4.98 9.56
CA VAL A 149 5.33 -3.64 8.97
C VAL A 149 3.89 -3.13 8.99
N SER A 150 3.64 -1.86 8.69
CA SER A 150 2.28 -1.32 8.60
C SER A 150 1.53 -1.94 7.43
N GLY A 151 0.39 -2.59 7.71
CA GLY A 151 -0.46 -3.19 6.68
C GLY A 151 -1.02 -2.13 5.75
N HIS A 152 -1.54 -1.01 6.30
CA HIS A 152 -2.03 0.12 5.49
C HIS A 152 -0.94 0.66 4.57
N SER A 153 0.27 0.90 5.08
CA SER A 153 1.40 1.38 4.26
C SER A 153 1.76 0.40 3.15
N THR A 154 1.65 -0.91 3.41
CA THR A 154 1.94 -1.95 2.41
C THR A 154 0.87 -2.03 1.33
N PHE A 155 -0.41 -1.97 1.68
CA PHE A 155 -1.50 -1.89 0.71
C PHE A 155 -1.44 -0.59 -0.10
N SER A 156 -1.12 0.53 0.56
CA SER A 156 -1.04 1.83 -0.07
C SER A 156 0.12 1.96 -1.04
N GLY A 157 1.31 1.48 -0.68
CA GLY A 157 2.42 1.40 -1.63
C GLY A 157 2.06 0.54 -2.84
N ALA A 158 1.44 -0.62 -2.62
CA ALA A 158 1.05 -1.51 -3.72
C ALA A 158 -0.02 -0.89 -4.63
N GLY A 159 -1.06 -0.27 -4.06
CA GLY A 159 -2.10 0.42 -4.81
C GLY A 159 -1.52 1.58 -5.61
N ALA A 160 -0.85 2.52 -4.95
CA ALA A 160 -0.29 3.71 -5.58
C ALA A 160 0.68 3.38 -6.71
N GLU A 161 1.61 2.44 -6.50
CA GLU A 161 2.61 2.06 -7.51
C GLU A 161 1.97 1.38 -8.73
N ILE A 162 0.87 0.61 -8.58
CA ILE A 162 0.12 0.11 -9.75
C ILE A 162 -0.51 1.25 -10.53
N LEU A 163 -1.17 2.20 -9.86
CA LEU A 163 -1.79 3.34 -10.53
C LEU A 163 -0.73 4.21 -11.23
N ASP A 164 0.39 4.48 -10.55
CA ASP A 164 1.50 5.26 -11.09
C ASP A 164 2.06 4.63 -12.36
N GLN A 165 2.39 3.33 -12.33
CA GLN A 165 2.87 2.61 -13.52
C GLN A 165 1.81 2.50 -14.64
N PHE A 166 0.52 2.45 -14.29
CA PHE A 166 -0.54 2.33 -15.29
C PHE A 166 -0.76 3.64 -16.06
N PHE A 167 -0.71 4.78 -15.37
CA PHE A 167 -1.03 6.08 -15.97
C PHE A 167 0.20 6.89 -16.40
N ASP A 168 1.38 6.67 -15.81
CA ASP A 168 2.65 7.38 -16.12
C ASP A 168 2.50 8.92 -16.14
N LEU A 169 1.77 9.47 -15.16
CA LEU A 169 1.41 10.90 -15.10
C LEU A 169 1.30 11.42 -13.66
N ASP A 170 1.76 12.67 -13.44
CA ASP A 170 1.40 13.45 -12.25
C ASP A 170 -0.11 13.69 -12.25
N PHE A 171 -0.81 13.04 -11.32
CA PHE A 171 -2.27 12.98 -11.32
C PHE A 171 -2.86 13.64 -10.07
N ASN A 172 -3.54 14.77 -10.28
CA ASN A 172 -4.36 15.39 -9.24
C ASN A 172 -5.70 14.67 -9.16
N PHE A 173 -6.04 14.17 -7.98
CA PHE A 173 -7.34 13.53 -7.74
C PHE A 173 -7.83 13.80 -6.33
N CYS A 174 -9.13 13.61 -6.14
CA CYS A 174 -9.76 13.64 -4.83
C CYS A 174 -10.57 12.36 -4.65
N SER A 175 -10.62 11.86 -3.41
CA SER A 175 -11.46 10.73 -3.05
C SER A 175 -12.26 11.07 -1.78
N PRO A 176 -13.57 10.80 -1.75
CA PRO A 176 -14.40 10.98 -0.57
C PRO A 176 -14.11 9.90 0.47
N ASP A 177 -14.35 10.21 1.75
CA ASP A 177 -14.37 9.20 2.81
C ASP A 177 -15.52 8.22 2.57
N GLU A 178 -15.28 6.93 2.82
CA GLU A 178 -16.26 5.88 2.55
C GLU A 178 -17.51 5.97 3.44
N LEU A 179 -17.36 6.50 4.65
CA LEU A 179 -18.44 6.62 5.64
C LEU A 179 -19.10 8.01 5.62
N ASP A 180 -18.40 9.03 5.14
CA ASP A 180 -18.93 10.39 5.00
C ASP A 180 -18.44 11.09 3.73
N SER A 181 -19.26 11.06 2.68
CA SER A 181 -18.92 11.66 1.38
C SER A 181 -18.70 13.18 1.39
N ASP A 182 -19.08 13.89 2.46
CA ASP A 182 -18.80 15.31 2.61
C ASP A 182 -17.34 15.57 3.04
N ILE A 183 -16.65 14.55 3.57
CA ILE A 183 -15.22 14.57 3.85
C ILE A 183 -14.49 14.12 2.60
N VAL A 184 -13.76 15.04 1.96
CA VAL A 184 -13.01 14.76 0.73
C VAL A 184 -11.55 15.12 0.95
N ARG A 185 -10.65 14.22 0.55
CA ARG A 185 -9.21 14.48 0.52
C ARG A 185 -8.71 14.48 -0.91
N CYS A 186 -7.73 15.34 -1.18
CA CYS A 186 -7.17 15.56 -2.52
C CYS A 186 -5.65 15.49 -2.47
N TRP A 187 -5.06 14.87 -3.49
CA TRP A 187 -3.62 14.68 -3.62
C TRP A 187 -3.16 15.02 -5.03
N ASN A 188 -1.87 15.33 -5.16
CA ASN A 188 -1.24 15.65 -6.44
C ASN A 188 -0.54 14.45 -7.09
N SER A 189 -0.51 13.30 -6.42
CA SER A 189 -0.01 12.03 -6.93
C SER A 189 -0.54 10.87 -6.10
N PHE A 190 -0.50 9.66 -6.65
CA PHE A 190 -0.84 8.45 -5.91
C PHE A 190 0.12 8.19 -4.75
N ASP A 191 1.40 8.49 -4.94
CA ASP A 191 2.42 8.45 -3.87
C ASP A 191 2.09 9.40 -2.72
N ALA A 192 1.55 10.60 -3.00
CA ALA A 192 1.14 11.53 -1.95
C ALA A 192 -0.04 10.98 -1.13
N ALA A 193 -1.00 10.30 -1.79
CA ALA A 193 -2.08 9.60 -1.09
C ALA A 193 -1.55 8.43 -0.25
N ALA A 194 -0.62 7.63 -0.79
CA ALA A 194 0.00 6.52 -0.06
C ALA A 194 0.85 6.99 1.14
N ALA A 195 1.60 8.08 0.97
CA ALA A 195 2.36 8.70 2.05
C ALA A 195 1.43 9.20 3.15
N GLU A 196 0.32 9.84 2.81
CA GLU A 196 -0.67 10.28 3.80
C GLU A 196 -1.32 9.10 4.54
N ALA A 197 -1.68 8.03 3.81
CA ALA A 197 -2.20 6.79 4.38
C ALA A 197 -1.20 6.14 5.35
N GLY A 198 0.10 6.15 5.02
CA GLY A 198 1.16 5.68 5.90
C GLY A 198 1.28 6.51 7.18
N ARG A 199 1.36 7.83 7.03
CA ARG A 199 1.43 8.78 8.15
C ARG A 199 0.21 8.75 9.06
N SER A 200 -0.97 8.44 8.52
CA SER A 200 -2.20 8.28 9.30
C SER A 200 -2.05 7.30 10.46
N ARG A 201 -1.19 6.29 10.32
CA ARG A 201 -1.03 5.24 11.34
C ARG A 201 -0.19 5.70 12.52
N ILE A 202 0.73 6.64 12.30
CA ILE A 202 1.51 7.33 13.33
C ILE A 202 0.57 8.29 14.08
N TYR A 203 -0.21 9.09 13.34
CA TYR A 203 -1.20 10.01 13.93
C TYR A 203 -2.29 9.27 14.73
N GLY A 204 -2.64 8.06 14.28
CA GLY A 204 -3.55 7.16 15.00
C GLY A 204 -2.93 6.50 16.24
N GLY A 205 -1.61 6.52 16.40
CA GLY A 205 -0.91 5.93 17.54
C GLY A 205 -0.69 4.42 17.49
N ILE A 206 -0.73 3.81 16.31
CA ILE A 206 -0.74 2.33 16.21
C ILE A 206 0.42 1.73 15.42
N HIS A 207 1.25 2.55 14.77
CA HIS A 207 2.43 2.13 14.04
C HIS A 207 3.57 3.13 14.22
N TYR A 208 4.80 2.65 14.04
CA TYR A 208 6.02 3.46 14.04
C TYR A 208 6.36 3.98 12.63
N SER A 209 7.18 5.02 12.52
CA SER A 209 7.66 5.50 11.21
C SER A 209 8.40 4.44 10.40
N PHE A 210 9.14 3.53 11.04
CA PHE A 210 9.81 2.44 10.33
C PHE A 210 8.84 1.35 9.84
N ASP A 211 7.68 1.17 10.49
CA ASP A 211 6.61 0.29 10.00
C ASP A 211 6.05 0.81 8.68
N ASP A 212 5.91 2.14 8.59
CA ASP A 212 5.40 2.83 7.41
C ASP A 212 6.37 2.72 6.24
N VAL A 213 7.61 3.19 6.43
CA VAL A 213 8.65 3.17 5.38
C VAL A 213 8.87 1.76 4.84
N SER A 214 9.01 0.78 5.73
CA SER A 214 9.22 -0.62 5.31
C SER A 214 7.98 -1.20 4.64
N GLY A 215 6.78 -0.86 5.12
CA GLY A 215 5.52 -1.30 4.51
C GLY A 215 5.37 -0.79 3.08
N GLN A 216 5.57 0.52 2.86
CA GLN A 216 5.52 1.10 1.51
C GLN A 216 6.56 0.45 0.59
N ALA A 217 7.78 0.18 1.09
CA ALA A 217 8.81 -0.50 0.31
C ALA A 217 8.38 -1.92 -0.15
N ILE A 218 7.73 -2.71 0.73
CA ILE A 218 7.15 -4.01 0.35
C ILE A 218 6.07 -3.81 -0.71
N GLY A 219 5.14 -2.88 -0.48
CA GLY A 219 4.03 -2.61 -1.39
C GLY A 219 4.50 -2.28 -2.80
N ASN A 220 5.45 -1.35 -2.91
CA ASN A 220 6.02 -0.92 -4.19
C ASN A 220 6.76 -2.09 -4.89
N ALA A 221 7.50 -2.91 -4.15
CA ALA A 221 8.19 -4.07 -4.72
C ALA A 221 7.21 -5.12 -5.28
N VAL A 222 6.13 -5.40 -4.54
CA VAL A 222 5.06 -6.29 -5.00
C VAL A 222 4.38 -5.74 -6.24
N ALA A 223 3.99 -4.47 -6.25
CA ALA A 223 3.35 -3.84 -7.39
C ALA A 223 4.22 -3.86 -8.65
N ARG A 224 5.52 -3.58 -8.55
CA ARG A 224 6.47 -3.72 -9.67
C ARG A 224 6.58 -5.16 -10.18
N ASN A 225 6.56 -6.15 -9.29
CA ASN A 225 6.52 -7.55 -9.70
C ASN A 225 5.25 -7.89 -10.48
N VAL A 226 4.09 -7.42 -10.00
CA VAL A 226 2.79 -7.63 -10.65
C VAL A 226 2.77 -6.95 -12.01
N PHE A 227 3.02 -5.64 -12.08
CA PHE A 227 2.89 -4.86 -13.30
C PHE A 227 3.89 -5.30 -14.39
N GLY A 228 5.13 -5.62 -14.01
CA GLY A 228 6.18 -6.01 -14.94
C GLY A 228 6.01 -7.40 -15.54
N ASN A 229 5.33 -8.32 -14.86
CA ASN A 229 5.31 -9.74 -15.23
C ASN A 229 3.91 -10.32 -15.50
N TYR A 230 2.84 -9.63 -15.10
CA TYR A 230 1.47 -10.16 -15.18
C TYR A 230 0.56 -9.17 -15.90
N LEU A 231 -0.40 -9.72 -16.67
CA LEU A 231 -1.36 -8.94 -17.46
C LEU A 231 -0.68 -7.89 -18.36
N THR A 232 0.49 -8.23 -18.91
CA THR A 232 1.25 -7.38 -19.82
C THR A 232 0.46 -7.18 -21.12
N GLN A 233 0.51 -5.97 -21.68
CA GLN A 233 -0.06 -5.72 -23.00
C GLN A 233 0.60 -6.64 -24.04
N VAL A 234 -0.21 -7.29 -24.86
CA VAL A 234 0.31 -8.02 -26.03
C VAL A 234 0.69 -6.97 -27.06
N PRO A 235 1.93 -6.94 -27.57
CA PRO A 235 2.28 -6.03 -28.64
C PRO A 235 1.34 -6.24 -29.81
N GLU A 236 0.64 -5.18 -30.24
CA GLU A 236 -0.14 -5.23 -31.47
C GLU A 236 0.77 -5.78 -32.58
N PRO A 237 0.35 -6.82 -33.33
CA PRO A 237 1.14 -7.32 -34.43
C PRO A 237 1.35 -6.16 -35.40
N GLY A 238 2.58 -5.63 -35.43
CA GLY A 238 2.93 -4.54 -36.34
C GLY A 238 2.45 -4.91 -37.73
N THR A 239 1.86 -3.97 -38.46
CA THR A 239 1.18 -4.20 -39.75
C THR A 239 2.03 -5.00 -40.75
N LEU A 240 3.36 -4.98 -40.60
CA LEU A 240 4.35 -5.81 -41.29
C LEU A 240 4.21 -7.32 -41.04
N ALA A 241 3.94 -7.76 -39.81
CA ALA A 241 3.77 -9.18 -39.46
C ALA A 241 2.49 -9.77 -40.07
N LEU A 242 1.38 -9.03 -40.03
CA LEU A 242 0.13 -9.43 -40.70
C LEU A 242 0.27 -9.42 -42.23
N GLY A 243 1.04 -8.48 -42.79
CA GLY A 243 1.37 -8.45 -44.22
C GLY A 243 2.23 -9.64 -44.69
N LEU A 244 3.21 -10.06 -43.88
CA LEU A 244 4.07 -11.21 -44.18
C LEU A 244 3.30 -12.55 -44.17
N PHE A 245 2.35 -12.75 -43.26
CA PHE A 245 1.49 -13.95 -43.27
C PHE A 245 0.46 -13.94 -44.41
N GLY A 246 -0.09 -12.77 -44.77
CA GLY A 246 -1.03 -12.64 -45.89
C GLY A 246 -0.42 -12.92 -47.28
N VAL A 247 0.83 -12.48 -47.51
CA VAL A 247 1.51 -12.68 -48.80
C VAL A 247 1.98 -14.13 -49.01
N VAL A 248 2.38 -14.84 -47.94
CA VAL A 248 2.78 -16.26 -48.01
C VAL A 248 1.59 -17.18 -48.32
N ALA A 249 0.39 -16.87 -47.80
CA ALA A 249 -0.81 -17.65 -48.07
C ALA A 249 -1.31 -17.54 -49.53
N LEU A 250 -1.11 -16.39 -50.18
CA LEU A 250 -1.53 -16.17 -51.58
C LEU A 250 -0.47 -16.62 -52.61
N GLY A 251 0.82 -16.66 -52.24
CA GLY A 251 1.90 -17.13 -53.12
C GLY A 251 1.95 -18.66 -53.32
N GLY A 252 1.33 -19.43 -52.42
CA GLY A 252 1.38 -20.90 -52.43
C GLY A 252 0.40 -21.61 -53.36
N ILE A 253 -0.62 -20.91 -53.89
CA ILE A 253 -1.73 -21.55 -54.64
C ILE A 253 -1.52 -21.51 -56.17
N ALA A 254 -0.45 -20.86 -56.68
CA ALA A 254 -0.31 -20.56 -58.11
C ALA A 254 0.57 -21.52 -58.97
N ARG A 255 0.92 -22.73 -58.51
CA ARG A 255 1.68 -23.73 -59.31
C ARG A 255 1.24 -25.15 -58.91
N ARG A 256 0.75 -26.08 -59.74
CA ARG A 256 0.83 -26.36 -61.19
C ARG A 256 -0.39 -27.20 -61.60
N ARG A 257 -0.98 -26.93 -62.78
CA ARG A 257 -1.67 -27.93 -63.60
C ARG A 257 -0.88 -28.10 -64.89
N LYS A 258 -0.28 -29.28 -65.08
CA LYS A 258 -0.15 -30.01 -66.34
C LYS A 258 0.06 -31.47 -65.99
#